data_AF-A0A9Q6N4D0-F1
#
_entry.id   AF-A0A9Q6N4D0-F1
#
_cell.length_a   1.000
_cell.length_b   1.000
_cell.length_c   1.000
_cell.angle_alpha   90.00
_cell.angle_beta   90.00
_cell.angle_gamma   90.00
#
_symmetry.space_group_name_H-M   'P 1'
#
loop_
_entity.id
_entity.type
_entity.pdbx_description
1 polymer ?
#
loop_
_entity_poly.entity_id
_entity_poly.type
_entity_poly.pdbx_seq_one_letter_code
_entity_poly.pdbx_strand_id
1 'polypeptide(L)'
;MVAITTRARRIAKVIFYILLSLVIARILGAPENWISDKFYSWLGHLIYGPGEIGADNYYDLYFYVSVITVFSITTLIYLFTMKLINKLKK
;
A
#
# COMPACT_ATOMS: atom_id res chain seq x y z
N MET A 1 12.57 -24.71 -22.50
CA MET A 1 13.26 -23.81 -21.56
C MET A 1 12.61 -22.41 -21.43
N VAL A 2 11.97 -21.85 -22.47
CA VAL A 2 11.33 -20.51 -22.45
C VAL A 2 10.15 -20.38 -21.46
N ALA A 3 9.38 -21.45 -21.24
CA ALA A 3 8.25 -21.42 -20.30
C ALA A 3 8.70 -21.26 -18.83
N ILE A 4 9.81 -21.89 -18.44
CA ILE A 4 10.36 -21.84 -17.07
C ILE A 4 10.90 -20.43 -16.77
N THR A 5 11.64 -19.84 -17.71
CA THR A 5 12.18 -18.47 -17.56
C THR A 5 11.06 -17.42 -17.48
N THR A 6 9.93 -17.65 -18.15
CA THR A 6 8.76 -16.76 -18.09
C THR A 6 8.08 -16.81 -16.72
N ARG A 7 7.91 -18.01 -16.13
CA ARG A 7 7.33 -18.17 -14.78
C ARG A 7 8.23 -17.59 -13.70
N ALA A 8 9.54 -17.88 -13.76
CA ALA A 8 10.52 -17.33 -12.83
C ALA A 8 10.52 -15.78 -12.84
N ARG A 9 10.41 -15.16 -14.03
CA ARG A 9 10.31 -13.70 -14.15
C ARG A 9 9.03 -13.13 -13.53
N ARG A 10 7.90 -13.84 -13.63
CA ARG A 10 6.64 -13.42 -12.97
C ARG A 10 6.76 -13.50 -11.46
N ILE A 11 7.33 -14.58 -10.93
CA ILE A 11 7.57 -14.75 -9.49
C ILE A 11 8.50 -13.66 -8.97
N ALA A 12 9.60 -13.38 -9.66
CA ALA A 12 10.54 -12.33 -9.27
C ALA A 12 9.87 -10.95 -9.20
N LYS A 13 8.95 -10.64 -10.11
CA LYS A 13 8.18 -9.39 -10.09
C LYS A 13 7.23 -9.30 -8.89
N VAL A 14 6.58 -10.42 -8.52
CA VAL A 14 5.71 -10.48 -7.34
C VAL A 14 6.53 -10.30 -6.07
N ILE A 15 7.66 -11.00 -5.95
CA ILE A 15 8.58 -10.84 -4.81
C ILE A 15 9.07 -9.40 -4.71
N PHE A 16 9.48 -8.80 -5.83
CA PHE A 16 9.89 -7.40 -5.86
C PHE A 16 8.78 -6.45 -5.40
N TYR A 17 7.54 -6.67 -5.84
CA TYR A 17 6.39 -5.87 -5.41
C TYR A 17 6.13 -5.99 -3.90
N ILE A 18 6.20 -7.21 -3.36
CA ILE A 18 6.02 -7.45 -1.91
C ILE A 18 7.13 -6.75 -1.13
N LEU A 19 8.40 -6.94 -1.50
CA LEU A 19 9.52 -6.27 -0.85
C LEU A 19 9.40 -4.74 -0.93
N LEU A 20 8.98 -4.21 -2.08
CA LEU A 20 8.74 -2.78 -2.23
C LEU A 20 7.64 -2.29 -1.27
N SER A 21 6.53 -3.02 -1.14
CA SER A 21 5.46 -2.65 -0.18
C SER A 21 5.94 -2.62 1.27
N LEU A 22 6.80 -3.58 1.68
CA LEU A 22 7.40 -3.58 3.01
C LEU A 22 8.29 -2.37 3.25
N VAL A 23 9.09 -1.98 2.26
CA VAL A 23 9.92 -0.77 2.33
C VAL A 23 9.05 0.47 2.45
N ILE A 24 8.00 0.60 1.64
CA ILE A 24 7.08 1.75 1.70
C ILE A 24 6.37 1.82 3.05
N ALA A 25 5.86 0.70 3.57
CA ALA A 25 5.25 0.64 4.89
C ALA A 25 6.23 1.09 5.99
N ARG A 26 7.50 0.66 5.90
CA ARG A 26 8.52 1.01 6.89
C ARG A 26 8.90 2.50 6.86
N ILE A 27 8.88 3.10 5.67
CA ILE A 27 9.16 4.53 5.45
C ILE A 27 8.01 5.40 5.97
N LEU A 28 6.76 5.05 5.63
CA LEU A 28 5.58 5.81 6.09
C LEU A 28 5.43 5.73 7.61
N GLY A 29 5.70 4.56 8.20
CA GLY A 29 5.52 4.34 9.63
C GLY A 29 4.05 4.41 10.04
N ALA A 30 3.81 4.80 11.29
CA ALA A 30 2.49 4.73 11.90
C ALA A 30 1.49 5.72 11.24
N PRO A 31 0.27 5.28 10.87
CA PRO A 31 -0.76 6.10 10.21
C PRO A 31 -1.10 7.42 10.89
N GLU A 32 -1.03 7.43 12.22
CA GLU A 32 -1.29 8.58 13.08
C GLU A 32 -0.32 9.74 12.82
N ASN A 33 0.86 9.46 12.24
CA ASN A 33 1.88 10.47 12.00
C ASN A 33 1.70 11.25 10.69
N TRP A 34 0.92 10.72 9.74
CA TRP A 34 0.86 11.27 8.38
C TRP A 34 -0.56 11.55 7.86
N ILE A 35 -1.59 11.16 8.60
CA ILE A 35 -2.97 11.62 8.38
C ILE A 35 -3.52 12.22 9.67
N SER A 36 -4.27 13.32 9.54
CA SER A 36 -4.87 14.02 10.68
C SER A 36 -5.98 13.21 11.36
N ASP A 37 -6.08 13.29 12.68
CA ASP A 37 -7.20 12.72 13.46
C ASP A 37 -8.58 13.14 12.92
N LYS A 38 -8.71 14.39 12.45
CA LYS A 38 -9.96 14.89 11.84
C LYS A 38 -10.42 14.05 10.65
N PHE A 39 -9.46 13.57 9.84
CA PHE A 39 -9.77 12.68 8.72
C PHE A 39 -10.26 11.33 9.22
N TYR A 40 -9.62 10.77 10.25
CA TYR A 40 -10.05 9.51 10.84
C TYR A 40 -11.42 9.60 11.50
N SER A 41 -11.72 10.69 12.22
CA SER A 41 -13.06 10.93 12.76
C SER A 41 -14.10 11.09 11.66
N TRP A 42 -13.79 11.86 10.61
CA TRP A 42 -14.69 12.00 9.46
C TRP A 42 -14.95 10.66 8.76
N LEU A 43 -13.89 9.91 8.47
CA LEU A 43 -13.98 8.61 7.82
C LEU A 43 -14.72 7.60 8.70
N GLY A 44 -14.47 7.64 10.01
CA GLY A 44 -15.15 6.80 10.98
C GLY A 44 -16.64 7.09 11.04
N HIS A 45 -17.05 8.36 11.09
CA HIS A 45 -18.48 8.70 11.04
C HIS A 45 -19.13 8.36 9.70
N LEU A 46 -18.35 8.39 8.62
CA LEU A 46 -18.82 7.97 7.30
C LEU A 46 -19.09 6.47 7.23
N ILE A 47 -18.25 5.64 7.88
CA ILE A 47 -18.35 4.17 7.83
C ILE A 47 -19.31 3.64 8.90
N TYR A 48 -19.18 4.12 10.13
CA TYR A 48 -19.90 3.59 11.30
C TYR A 48 -21.14 4.43 11.68
N GLY A 49 -21.32 5.59 11.05
CA GLY A 49 -22.44 6.50 11.32
C GLY A 49 -22.15 7.54 12.41
N PRO A 50 -23.12 8.43 12.68
CA PRO A 50 -23.00 9.44 13.73
C PRO A 50 -23.02 8.80 15.12
N GLY A 51 -22.12 9.23 16.01
CA GLY A 51 -22.03 8.72 17.38
C GLY A 51 -20.58 8.52 17.85
N GLU A 52 -20.40 8.11 19.10
CA GLU A 52 -19.07 7.79 19.61
C GLU A 52 -18.50 6.56 18.90
N ILE A 53 -17.29 6.71 18.37
CA ILE A 53 -16.57 5.62 17.70
C ILE A 53 -15.60 5.04 18.72
N GLY A 54 -15.78 3.76 19.04
CA GLY A 54 -14.92 3.05 19.96
C GLY A 54 -13.47 2.97 19.47
N ALA A 55 -12.52 2.82 20.40
CA ALA A 55 -11.10 2.74 20.10
C ALA A 55 -10.76 1.61 19.11
N ASP A 56 -11.41 0.45 19.25
CA ASP A 56 -11.19 -0.70 18.35
C ASP A 56 -11.49 -0.35 16.88
N ASN A 57 -12.59 0.37 16.63
CA ASN A 57 -12.95 0.83 15.29
C ASN A 57 -11.94 1.86 14.75
N TYR A 58 -11.35 2.70 15.60
CA TYR A 58 -10.27 3.60 15.19
C TYR A 58 -9.01 2.85 14.78
N TYR A 59 -8.62 1.79 15.52
CA TYR A 59 -7.49 0.94 15.14
C TYR A 59 -7.71 0.24 13.80
N ASP A 60 -8.93 -0.23 13.53
CA ASP A 60 -9.29 -0.79 12.23
C ASP A 60 -9.15 0.25 11.11
N LEU A 61 -9.63 1.49 11.33
CA LEU A 61 -9.47 2.58 10.36
C LEU A 61 -8.00 2.90 10.09
N TYR A 62 -7.17 3.00 11.14
CA TYR A 62 -5.73 3.20 11.02
C TYR A 62 -5.09 2.11 10.17
N PHE A 63 -5.43 0.85 10.43
CA PHE A 63 -4.94 -0.28 9.67
C PHE A 63 -5.38 -0.23 8.20
N TYR A 64 -6.68 -0.05 7.93
CA TYR A 64 -7.19 -0.01 6.56
C TYR A 64 -6.60 1.12 5.74
N VAL A 65 -6.53 2.33 6.33
CA VAL A 65 -5.93 3.49 5.66
C VAL A 65 -4.44 3.28 5.41
N SER A 66 -3.71 2.68 6.35
CA SER A 66 -2.30 2.31 6.16
C SER A 66 -2.13 1.33 5.00
N VAL A 67 -2.89 0.24 4.99
CA VAL A 67 -2.84 -0.79 3.93
C VAL A 67 -3.14 -0.18 2.55
N ILE A 68 -4.24 0.57 2.43
CA ILE A 68 -4.64 1.18 1.15
C ILE A 68 -3.58 2.16 0.65
N THR A 69 -3.04 3.00 1.54
CA THR A 69 -2.01 3.99 1.21
C THR A 69 -0.73 3.31 0.73
N VAL A 70 -0.23 2.33 1.51
CA VAL A 70 1.00 1.59 1.19
C VAL A 70 0.89 0.91 -0.18
N PHE A 71 -0.20 0.19 -0.44
CA PHE A 71 -0.35 -0.51 -1.70
C PHE A 71 -0.59 0.43 -2.89
N SER A 72 -1.26 1.56 -2.68
CA SER A 72 -1.44 2.59 -3.72
C SER A 72 -0.10 3.19 -4.15
N ILE A 73 0.72 3.62 -3.18
CA ILE A 73 2.06 4.17 -3.44
C ILE A 73 2.96 3.11 -4.07
N THR A 74 2.96 1.89 -3.53
CA THR A 74 3.75 0.77 -4.08
C THR A 74 3.38 0.49 -5.53
N THR A 75 2.09 0.49 -5.87
CA THR A 75 1.60 0.29 -7.24
C THR A 75 2.16 1.34 -8.18
N LEU A 76 2.06 2.62 -7.81
CA LEU A 76 2.57 3.72 -8.64
C LEU A 76 4.08 3.58 -8.89
N ILE A 77 4.86 3.39 -7.82
CA ILE A 77 6.32 3.24 -7.92
C ILE A 77 6.69 2.01 -8.74
N TYR A 78 6.02 0.88 -8.54
CA TYR A 78 6.25 -0.34 -9.30
C TYR A 78 5.99 -0.14 -10.80
N LEU A 79 4.87 0.52 -11.16
CA LEU A 79 4.55 0.81 -12.56
C LEU A 79 5.61 1.70 -13.21
N PHE A 80 6.05 2.77 -12.54
CA PHE A 80 7.11 3.63 -13.04
C PHE A 80 8.43 2.86 -13.20
N THR A 81 8.79 2.04 -12.22
CA THR A 81 10.00 1.21 -12.25
C THR A 81 9.97 0.24 -13.42
N MET A 82 8.86 -0.48 -13.63
CA MET A 82 8.72 -1.42 -14.74
C MET A 82 8.72 -0.70 -16.10
N LYS A 83 8.11 0.48 -16.19
CA LYS A 83 8.13 1.31 -17.41
C LYS A 83 9.56 1.74 -17.74
N LEU A 84 10.34 2.17 -16.75
CA LEU A 84 11.73 2.54 -16.92
C LEU A 84 12.59 1.36 -17.37
N ILE A 85 12.48 0.21 -16.69
CA ILE A 85 13.21 -1.03 -17.06
C ILE A 85 12.89 -1.44 -18.50
N ASN A 86 11.62 -1.37 -18.92
CA ASN A 86 11.24 -1.73 -20.28
C ASN A 86 11.78 -0.73 -21.32
N LYS A 87 11.87 0.56 -20.97
CA LYS A 87 12.48 1.58 -21.83
C LYS A 87 13.98 1.35 -22.00
N LEU A 88 14.69 0.93 -20.94
CA LEU A 88 16.13 0.63 -20.97
C LEU A 88 16.48 -0.67 -21.71
N LYS A 89 15.50 -1.57 -21.89
CA LYS A 89 15.66 -2.81 -22.65
C LYS A 89 15.41 -2.65 -24.16
N LYS A 90 14.83 -1.53 -24.57
CA LYS A 90 14.72 -1.10 -25.96
C LYS A 90 15.96 -0.27 -26.31
#